data_AF-A0A962RCS4-F1
#
_entry.id   AF-A0A962RCS4-F1
#
_cell.length_a   1.000
_cell.length_b   1.000
_cell.length_c   1.000
_cell.angle_alpha   90.00
_cell.angle_beta   90.00
_cell.angle_gamma   90.00
#
_symmetry.space_group_name_H-M   'P 1'
#
loop_
_entity.id
_entity.type
_entity.pdbx_description
1 polymer ?
#
loop_
_entity_poly.entity_id
_entity_poly.type
_entity_poly.pdbx_seq_one_letter_code
_entity_poly.pdbx_strand_id
1 'polypeptide(L)'
;AIDIALWDIKGKALGQPLWKLLGGHRDRVPTYASGALRRGLTDEQAQRAARTLVEKGFKEMKTQMALPGNPSPKDEVRRVRLVREAIGPDIKLMCDINQRWRPEQAIDIGSRVEDVGLFWLEDVTTADDYQGLARVTAALKTPIAGGEYVWGIAPFRQMIEARSVDIVMVDIVRVGGVSQWMKVAGMAEAFNLPVVSHVMPEILVHVVAACPNGLTVEYMPWMLCLYQETPAIENGELVLPDAPGLGLAFDEKALTTFAV
;
A
#
# COMPACT_ATOMS: atom_id res chain seq x y z
N ALA A 1 -12.11 12.40 5.81
CA ALA A 1 -12.98 13.05 4.79
C ALA A 1 -12.84 14.57 4.79
N ILE A 2 -13.28 15.30 5.84
CA ILE A 2 -13.25 16.78 5.88
C ILE A 2 -11.85 17.35 5.62
N ASP A 3 -10.81 16.82 6.29
CA ASP A 3 -9.43 17.27 6.09
C ASP A 3 -8.97 17.17 4.62
N ILE A 4 -9.28 16.05 3.96
CA ILE A 4 -8.97 15.84 2.53
C ILE A 4 -9.68 16.89 1.67
N ALA A 5 -10.97 17.14 1.91
CA ALA A 5 -11.74 18.12 1.17
C ALA A 5 -11.23 19.55 1.38
N LEU A 6 -10.78 19.91 2.59
CA LEU A 6 -10.18 21.22 2.86
C LEU A 6 -8.85 21.41 2.11
N TRP A 7 -8.03 20.37 2.00
CA TRP A 7 -6.80 20.42 1.18
C TRP A 7 -7.10 20.51 -0.32
N ASP A 8 -8.12 19.82 -0.81
CA ASP A 8 -8.60 19.97 -2.18
C ASP A 8 -9.08 21.40 -2.47
N ILE A 9 -9.93 21.96 -1.59
CA ILE A 9 -10.38 23.37 -1.66
C ILE A 9 -9.19 24.33 -1.66
N LYS A 10 -8.19 24.10 -0.80
CA LYS A 10 -7.00 24.94 -0.73
C LYS A 10 -6.20 24.91 -2.03
N GLY A 11 -5.98 23.73 -2.61
CA GLY A 11 -5.30 23.60 -3.90
C GLY A 11 -6.07 24.29 -5.03
N LYS A 12 -7.40 24.13 -5.06
CA LYS A 12 -8.30 24.81 -6.01
C LYS A 12 -8.24 26.33 -5.88
N ALA A 13 -8.33 26.85 -4.65
CA ALA A 13 -8.27 28.29 -4.38
C ALA A 13 -6.94 28.93 -4.77
N LEU A 14 -5.84 28.16 -4.70
CA LEU A 14 -4.49 28.61 -5.07
C LEU A 14 -4.13 28.31 -6.53
N GLY A 15 -5.01 27.61 -7.27
CA GLY A 15 -4.71 27.16 -8.64
C GLY A 15 -3.51 26.22 -8.72
N GLN A 16 -3.26 25.41 -7.69
CA GLN A 16 -2.12 24.49 -7.61
C GLN A 16 -2.59 23.04 -7.39
N PRO A 17 -1.97 22.05 -8.06
CA PRO A 17 -2.21 20.64 -7.74
C PRO A 17 -1.67 20.34 -6.35
N LEU A 18 -2.36 19.46 -5.62
CA LEU A 18 -2.09 19.20 -4.20
C LEU A 18 -0.67 18.69 -3.95
N TRP A 19 -0.11 17.90 -4.87
CA TRP A 19 1.22 17.32 -4.69
C TRP A 19 2.34 18.38 -4.74
N LYS A 20 2.19 19.41 -5.60
CA LYS A 20 3.10 20.56 -5.64
C LYS A 20 2.95 21.42 -4.38
N LEU A 21 1.71 21.62 -3.91
CA LEU A 21 1.43 22.41 -2.69
C LEU A 21 2.04 21.77 -1.43
N LEU A 22 2.12 20.44 -1.38
CA LEU A 22 2.62 19.69 -0.22
C LEU A 22 4.14 19.50 -0.19
N GLY A 23 4.84 19.72 -1.31
CA GLY A 23 6.30 19.58 -1.37
C GLY A 23 6.87 19.40 -2.77
N GLY A 24 6.10 18.81 -3.69
CA GLY A 24 6.46 18.76 -5.11
C GLY A 24 7.70 17.92 -5.45
N HIS A 25 7.95 16.81 -4.75
CA HIS A 25 9.18 16.04 -4.91
C HIS A 25 9.31 15.36 -6.29
N ARG A 26 8.22 14.79 -6.83
CA ARG A 26 8.20 14.15 -8.15
C ARG A 26 6.82 14.20 -8.81
N ASP A 27 6.78 14.13 -10.13
CA ASP A 27 5.57 14.17 -10.97
C ASP A 27 5.04 12.79 -11.38
N ARG A 28 5.69 11.72 -10.93
CA ARG A 28 5.30 10.32 -11.13
C ARG A 28 5.71 9.45 -9.95
N VAL A 29 4.93 8.40 -9.66
CA VAL A 29 5.18 7.48 -8.55
C VAL A 29 4.98 6.04 -9.03
N PRO A 30 5.89 5.10 -8.75
CA PRO A 30 5.60 3.67 -8.90
C PRO A 30 4.30 3.27 -8.21
N THR A 31 3.62 2.30 -8.79
CA THR A 31 2.39 1.76 -8.21
C THR A 31 2.34 0.24 -8.31
N TYR A 32 1.74 -0.39 -7.31
CA TYR A 32 1.60 -1.85 -7.27
C TYR A 32 0.15 -2.29 -7.36
N ALA A 33 -0.09 -3.33 -8.16
CA ALA A 33 -1.42 -3.92 -8.28
C ALA A 33 -1.81 -4.65 -6.98
N SER A 34 -2.95 -4.27 -6.40
CA SER A 34 -3.51 -4.91 -5.20
C SER A 34 -4.94 -5.38 -5.44
N GLY A 35 -5.41 -6.32 -4.61
CA GLY A 35 -6.78 -6.85 -4.64
C GLY A 35 -7.07 -7.94 -5.70
N ALA A 36 -6.20 -8.15 -6.69
CA ALA A 36 -6.39 -9.18 -7.72
C ALA A 36 -5.86 -10.57 -7.33
N LEU A 37 -4.86 -10.64 -6.43
CA LEU A 37 -4.20 -11.88 -6.01
C LEU A 37 -4.64 -12.30 -4.59
N ARG A 38 -5.95 -12.48 -4.42
CA ARG A 38 -6.54 -12.78 -3.11
C ARG A 38 -6.24 -14.21 -2.68
N ARG A 39 -6.07 -14.41 -1.37
CA ARG A 39 -5.81 -15.73 -0.74
C ARG A 39 -6.86 -16.81 -1.03
N GLY A 40 -8.08 -16.42 -1.40
CA GLY A 40 -9.19 -17.33 -1.69
C GLY A 40 -9.20 -17.92 -3.10
N LEU A 41 -8.27 -17.51 -3.98
CA LEU A 41 -8.19 -18.01 -5.36
C LEU A 41 -7.65 -19.45 -5.40
N THR A 42 -8.03 -20.21 -6.42
CA THR A 42 -7.30 -21.45 -6.76
C THR A 42 -5.89 -21.11 -7.25
N ASP A 43 -5.02 -22.12 -7.35
CA ASP A 43 -3.66 -21.92 -7.85
C ASP A 43 -3.67 -21.41 -9.30
N GLU A 44 -4.47 -21.99 -10.17
CA GLU A 44 -4.60 -21.60 -11.58
C GLU A 44 -5.13 -20.17 -11.71
N GLN A 45 -6.12 -19.82 -10.89
CA GLN A 45 -6.67 -18.47 -10.85
C GLN A 45 -5.62 -17.45 -10.42
N ALA A 46 -4.83 -17.75 -9.39
CA ALA A 46 -3.76 -16.86 -8.91
C ALA A 46 -2.68 -16.66 -9.97
N GLN A 47 -2.20 -17.73 -10.63
CA GLN A 47 -1.20 -17.60 -11.70
C GLN A 47 -1.72 -16.83 -12.91
N ARG A 48 -2.97 -17.11 -13.31
CA ARG A 48 -3.60 -16.40 -14.43
C ARG A 48 -3.73 -14.91 -14.11
N ALA A 49 -4.25 -14.58 -12.94
CA ALA A 49 -4.37 -13.20 -12.49
C ALA A 49 -3.00 -12.50 -12.45
N ALA A 50 -1.97 -13.17 -11.94
CA ALA A 50 -0.62 -12.61 -11.84
C ALA A 50 -0.02 -12.30 -13.23
N ARG A 51 -0.14 -13.23 -14.18
CA ARG A 51 0.28 -13.00 -15.58
C ARG A 51 -0.49 -11.85 -16.23
N THR A 52 -1.80 -11.77 -16.01
CA THR A 52 -2.61 -10.67 -16.53
C THR A 52 -2.19 -9.31 -15.95
N LEU A 53 -1.73 -9.23 -14.71
CA LEU A 53 -1.19 -7.99 -14.15
C LEU A 53 0.12 -7.58 -14.85
N VAL A 54 1.00 -8.55 -15.17
CA VAL A 54 2.22 -8.29 -15.95
C VAL A 54 1.88 -7.81 -17.36
N GLU A 55 0.92 -8.45 -18.03
CA GLU A 55 0.43 -8.04 -19.36
C GLU A 55 -0.15 -6.62 -19.36
N LYS A 56 -0.77 -6.20 -18.24
CA LYS A 56 -1.25 -4.83 -18.03
C LYS A 56 -0.15 -3.81 -17.74
N GLY A 57 1.12 -4.24 -17.67
CA GLY A 57 2.27 -3.36 -17.51
C GLY A 57 2.70 -3.11 -16.07
N PHE A 58 2.07 -3.73 -15.07
CA PHE A 58 2.51 -3.59 -13.67
C PHE A 58 3.91 -4.17 -13.46
N LYS A 59 4.74 -3.45 -12.71
CA LYS A 59 6.09 -3.87 -12.29
C LYS A 59 6.15 -4.29 -10.82
N GLU A 60 5.07 -4.06 -10.10
CA GLU A 60 4.90 -4.34 -8.68
C GLU A 60 3.49 -4.90 -8.45
N MET A 61 3.35 -5.89 -7.58
CA MET A 61 2.03 -6.43 -7.20
C MET A 61 2.05 -7.08 -5.82
N LYS A 62 0.88 -7.14 -5.18
CA LYS A 62 0.69 -7.72 -3.85
C LYS A 62 -0.18 -8.96 -3.92
N THR A 63 0.35 -10.07 -3.39
CA THR A 63 -0.40 -11.31 -3.14
C THR A 63 -0.75 -11.43 -1.66
N GLN A 64 -1.47 -12.48 -1.29
CA GLN A 64 -1.83 -12.75 0.10
C GLN A 64 -1.45 -14.18 0.49
N MET A 65 -0.95 -14.32 1.72
CA MET A 65 -0.79 -15.59 2.43
C MET A 65 -1.83 -15.67 3.56
N ALA A 66 -1.65 -16.57 4.53
CA ALA A 66 -2.67 -16.91 5.52
C ALA A 66 -3.95 -17.39 4.82
N LEU A 67 -3.76 -18.44 4.00
CA LEU A 67 -4.78 -19.10 3.20
C LEU A 67 -5.99 -19.55 4.03
N PRO A 68 -7.17 -19.69 3.42
CA PRO A 68 -8.34 -20.23 4.11
C PRO A 68 -8.13 -21.69 4.51
N GLY A 69 -8.82 -22.15 5.56
CA GLY A 69 -8.86 -23.58 5.92
C GLY A 69 -7.74 -24.08 6.82
N ASN A 70 -7.11 -23.22 7.62
CA ASN A 70 -6.00 -23.56 8.53
C ASN A 70 -4.81 -24.23 7.80
N PRO A 71 -4.18 -23.51 6.86
CA PRO A 71 -3.11 -24.03 6.02
C PRO A 71 -1.87 -24.40 6.85
N SER A 72 -1.13 -25.39 6.39
CA SER A 72 0.19 -25.66 6.95
C SER A 72 1.21 -24.62 6.43
N PRO A 73 2.35 -24.41 7.13
CA PRO A 73 3.45 -23.59 6.60
C PRO A 73 3.90 -24.00 5.19
N LYS A 74 3.80 -25.29 4.84
CA LYS A 74 4.16 -25.77 3.51
C LYS A 74 3.20 -25.26 2.42
N ASP A 75 1.92 -25.14 2.74
CA ASP A 75 0.90 -24.68 1.79
C ASP A 75 1.09 -23.18 1.46
N GLU A 76 1.45 -22.38 2.46
CA GLU A 76 1.77 -20.95 2.32
C GLU A 76 2.99 -20.75 1.41
N VAL A 77 4.09 -21.42 1.73
CA VAL A 77 5.34 -21.38 0.96
C VAL A 77 5.10 -21.81 -0.49
N ARG A 78 4.33 -22.89 -0.69
CA ARG A 78 3.99 -23.39 -2.03
C ARG A 78 3.21 -22.36 -2.83
N ARG A 79 2.18 -21.75 -2.24
CA ARG A 79 1.34 -20.77 -2.94
C ARG A 79 2.12 -19.54 -3.36
N VAL A 80 2.95 -18.98 -2.47
CA VAL A 80 3.69 -17.75 -2.80
C VAL A 80 4.76 -18.00 -3.87
N ARG A 81 5.45 -19.15 -3.83
CA ARG A 81 6.40 -19.57 -4.88
C ARG A 81 5.71 -19.73 -6.23
N LEU A 82 4.52 -20.31 -6.25
CA LEU A 82 3.73 -20.47 -7.46
C LEU A 82 3.33 -19.14 -8.11
N VAL A 83 3.06 -18.10 -7.31
CA VAL A 83 2.85 -16.73 -7.81
C VAL A 83 4.15 -16.13 -8.34
N ARG A 84 5.27 -16.28 -7.61
CA ARG A 84 6.60 -15.82 -8.03
C ARG A 84 7.03 -16.44 -9.37
N GLU A 85 6.86 -17.74 -9.55
CA GLU A 85 7.15 -18.44 -10.81
C GLU A 85 6.34 -17.87 -11.98
N ALA A 86 5.08 -17.50 -11.75
CA ALA A 86 4.20 -16.98 -12.81
C ALA A 86 4.58 -15.59 -13.30
N ILE A 87 5.24 -14.77 -12.48
CA ILE A 87 5.58 -13.37 -12.80
C ILE A 87 7.08 -13.16 -13.10
N GLY A 88 7.91 -14.17 -12.81
CA GLY A 88 9.36 -14.09 -12.98
C GLY A 88 10.08 -13.34 -11.85
N PRO A 89 11.41 -13.22 -11.95
CA PRO A 89 12.24 -12.63 -10.89
C PRO A 89 12.20 -11.10 -10.86
N ASP A 90 11.90 -10.44 -11.98
CA ASP A 90 12.08 -8.99 -12.13
C ASP A 90 10.92 -8.15 -11.58
N ILE A 91 9.76 -8.78 -11.34
CA ILE A 91 8.57 -8.11 -10.80
C ILE A 91 8.69 -8.04 -9.28
N LYS A 92 8.49 -6.86 -8.67
CA LYS A 92 8.44 -6.75 -7.22
C LYS A 92 7.16 -7.41 -6.71
N LEU A 93 7.31 -8.34 -5.78
CA LEU A 93 6.19 -9.08 -5.19
C LEU A 93 6.11 -8.78 -3.70
N MET A 94 5.01 -8.18 -3.29
CA MET A 94 4.66 -7.98 -1.88
C MET A 94 3.73 -9.10 -1.43
N CYS A 95 3.67 -9.37 -0.13
CA CYS A 95 2.72 -10.33 0.41
C CYS A 95 2.08 -9.83 1.72
N ASP A 96 0.76 -9.87 1.76
CA ASP A 96 -0.05 -9.40 2.89
C ASP A 96 -0.71 -10.55 3.66
N ILE A 97 -0.57 -10.49 4.98
CA ILE A 97 -1.07 -11.49 5.93
C ILE A 97 -2.40 -11.07 6.55
N ASN A 98 -2.69 -9.77 6.61
CA ASN A 98 -3.83 -9.14 7.28
C ASN A 98 -3.98 -9.59 8.76
N GLN A 99 -2.90 -9.49 9.52
CA GLN A 99 -2.79 -9.74 10.97
C GLN A 99 -3.10 -11.19 11.41
N ARG A 100 -3.11 -12.14 10.48
CA ARG A 100 -3.60 -13.51 10.74
C ARG A 100 -2.57 -14.45 11.38
N TRP A 101 -1.31 -14.04 11.50
CA TRP A 101 -0.30 -14.85 12.15
C TRP A 101 0.05 -14.28 13.53
N ARG A 102 0.53 -15.17 14.40
CA ARG A 102 1.29 -14.77 15.59
C ARG A 102 2.76 -14.53 15.21
N PRO A 103 3.53 -13.77 16.00
CA PRO A 103 4.95 -13.51 15.71
C PRO A 103 5.78 -14.76 15.39
N GLU A 104 5.57 -15.88 16.12
CA GLU A 104 6.31 -17.14 15.88
C GLU A 104 6.03 -17.72 14.50
N GLN A 105 4.76 -17.66 14.07
CA GLN A 105 4.34 -18.17 12.77
C GLN A 105 4.85 -17.28 11.64
N ALA A 106 4.83 -15.96 11.84
CA ALA A 106 5.41 -15.00 10.90
C ALA A 106 6.91 -15.24 10.72
N ILE A 107 7.65 -15.49 11.80
CA ILE A 107 9.09 -15.79 11.73
C ILE A 107 9.34 -17.12 11.01
N ASP A 108 8.62 -18.19 11.36
CA ASP A 108 8.81 -19.51 10.73
C ASP A 108 8.49 -19.47 9.22
N ILE A 109 7.32 -18.97 8.84
CA ILE A 109 6.90 -18.95 7.44
C ILE A 109 7.70 -17.91 6.65
N GLY A 110 7.92 -16.71 7.22
CA GLY A 110 8.72 -15.65 6.60
C GLY A 110 10.14 -16.10 6.28
N SER A 111 10.78 -16.85 7.18
CA SER A 111 12.12 -17.39 6.97
C SER A 111 12.17 -18.41 5.82
N ARG A 112 11.09 -19.19 5.64
CA ARG A 112 11.00 -20.22 4.59
C ARG A 112 10.78 -19.65 3.19
N VAL A 113 10.45 -18.36 3.08
CA VAL A 113 10.15 -17.67 1.82
C VAL A 113 11.14 -16.55 1.52
N GLU A 114 12.26 -16.44 2.24
CA GLU A 114 13.29 -15.44 1.92
C GLU A 114 13.84 -15.60 0.48
N ASP A 115 13.90 -16.83 -0.03
CA ASP A 115 14.32 -17.14 -1.40
C ASP A 115 13.33 -16.65 -2.47
N VAL A 116 12.09 -16.34 -2.08
CA VAL A 116 11.07 -15.80 -2.99
C VAL A 116 11.40 -14.36 -3.40
N GLY A 117 12.23 -13.66 -2.63
CA GLY A 117 12.57 -12.25 -2.87
C GLY A 117 11.32 -11.38 -2.78
N LEU A 118 10.58 -11.49 -1.67
CA LEU A 118 9.46 -10.60 -1.40
C LEU A 118 9.99 -9.18 -1.15
N PHE A 119 9.34 -8.18 -1.74
CA PHE A 119 9.69 -6.78 -1.53
C PHE A 119 9.30 -6.32 -0.12
N TRP A 120 8.19 -6.83 0.41
CA TRP A 120 7.86 -6.80 1.84
C TRP A 120 6.87 -7.89 2.23
N LEU A 121 6.80 -8.16 3.53
CA LEU A 121 5.69 -8.83 4.21
C LEU A 121 4.88 -7.81 5.00
N GLU A 122 3.57 -7.83 4.83
CA GLU A 122 2.66 -6.80 5.34
C GLU A 122 1.76 -7.33 6.46
N ASP A 123 1.60 -6.53 7.51
CA ASP A 123 0.71 -6.76 8.65
C ASP A 123 0.75 -8.23 9.12
N VAL A 124 1.96 -8.71 9.37
CA VAL A 124 2.22 -10.12 9.69
C VAL A 124 1.53 -10.57 10.98
N THR A 125 1.32 -9.66 11.94
CA THR A 125 0.61 -9.92 13.19
C THR A 125 -0.26 -8.72 13.56
N THR A 126 -0.89 -8.78 14.72
CA THR A 126 -1.80 -7.74 15.20
C THR A 126 -1.12 -6.38 15.32
N ALA A 127 -1.79 -5.32 14.87
CA ALA A 127 -1.20 -4.00 14.67
C ALA A 127 -0.87 -3.24 15.96
N ASP A 128 -1.44 -3.65 17.11
CA ASP A 128 -1.11 -3.08 18.43
C ASP A 128 -0.02 -3.87 19.19
N ASP A 129 0.46 -5.00 18.64
CA ASP A 129 1.60 -5.75 19.17
C ASP A 129 2.92 -5.22 18.60
N TYR A 130 3.29 -3.99 18.98
CA TYR A 130 4.51 -3.34 18.49
C TYR A 130 5.78 -4.15 18.79
N GLN A 131 5.83 -4.82 19.94
CA GLN A 131 6.99 -5.62 20.35
C GLN A 131 7.06 -6.94 19.58
N GLY A 132 5.91 -7.58 19.35
CA GLY A 132 5.82 -8.75 18.47
C GLY A 132 6.23 -8.42 17.04
N LEU A 133 5.74 -7.31 16.49
CA LEU A 133 6.17 -6.81 15.18
C LEU A 133 7.67 -6.55 15.14
N ALA A 134 8.24 -5.85 16.14
CA ALA A 134 9.68 -5.58 16.22
C ALA A 134 10.51 -6.88 16.27
N ARG A 135 10.02 -7.90 16.97
CA ARG A 135 10.66 -9.22 17.01
C ARG A 135 10.64 -9.91 15.63
N VAL A 136 9.57 -9.80 14.85
CA VAL A 136 9.51 -10.33 13.48
C VAL A 136 10.46 -9.57 12.57
N THR A 137 10.41 -8.23 12.61
CA THR A 137 11.26 -7.33 11.83
C THR A 137 12.74 -7.60 12.07
N ALA A 138 13.16 -7.83 13.32
CA ALA A 138 14.55 -8.16 13.64
C ALA A 138 14.98 -9.57 13.21
N ALA A 139 14.04 -10.49 12.97
CA ALA A 139 14.31 -11.90 12.70
C ALA A 139 14.37 -12.25 11.20
N LEU A 140 13.75 -11.44 10.34
CA LEU A 140 13.65 -11.69 8.90
C LEU A 140 14.52 -10.72 8.10
N LYS A 141 15.08 -11.17 6.97
CA LYS A 141 15.71 -10.26 6.00
C LYS A 141 14.68 -9.56 5.11
N THR A 142 13.52 -10.19 4.93
CA THR A 142 12.40 -9.61 4.18
C THR A 142 11.83 -8.43 4.97
N PRO A 143 11.72 -7.23 4.37
CA PRO A 143 11.19 -6.06 5.06
C PRO A 143 9.77 -6.26 5.58
N ILE A 144 9.46 -5.70 6.75
CA ILE A 144 8.11 -5.68 7.31
C ILE A 144 7.45 -4.33 7.04
N ALA A 145 6.30 -4.36 6.37
CA ALA A 145 5.41 -3.22 6.20
C ALA A 145 4.22 -3.32 7.15
N GLY A 146 3.73 -2.19 7.64
CA GLY A 146 2.52 -2.17 8.44
C GLY A 146 2.10 -0.77 8.87
N GLY A 147 0.91 -0.70 9.47
CA GLY A 147 0.33 0.55 9.96
C GLY A 147 -1.02 0.91 9.36
N GLU A 148 -1.55 0.14 8.41
CA GLU A 148 -2.87 0.46 7.85
C GLU A 148 -3.96 0.44 8.94
N TYR A 149 -3.84 -0.38 9.99
CA TYR A 149 -4.86 -0.56 11.03
C TYR A 149 -4.84 0.46 12.17
N VAL A 150 -3.81 1.31 12.27
CA VAL A 150 -3.70 2.25 13.38
C VAL A 150 -4.36 3.60 13.08
N TRP A 151 -4.86 4.26 14.13
CA TRP A 151 -5.63 5.50 14.04
C TRP A 151 -4.87 6.68 14.64
N GLY A 152 -4.78 7.77 13.87
CA GLY A 152 -4.01 8.95 14.25
C GLY A 152 -2.49 8.71 14.25
N ILE A 153 -1.73 9.72 14.69
CA ILE A 153 -0.26 9.73 14.57
C ILE A 153 0.48 9.07 15.74
N ALA A 154 -0.15 8.96 16.91
CA ALA A 154 0.51 8.47 18.11
C ALA A 154 0.91 6.98 18.02
N PRO A 155 0.08 6.08 17.44
CA PRO A 155 0.49 4.70 17.17
C PRO A 155 1.69 4.59 16.24
N PHE A 156 1.76 5.42 15.18
CA PHE A 156 2.92 5.43 14.28
C PHE A 156 4.22 5.79 15.00
N ARG A 157 4.17 6.77 15.92
CA ARG A 157 5.32 7.09 16.77
C ARG A 157 5.80 5.87 17.56
N GLN A 158 4.87 5.14 18.20
CA GLN A 158 5.21 3.94 18.97
C GLN A 158 5.81 2.85 18.08
N MET A 159 5.21 2.62 16.92
CA MET A 159 5.66 1.65 15.93
C MET A 159 7.08 1.95 15.42
N ILE A 160 7.37 3.22 15.12
CA ILE A 160 8.68 3.68 14.65
C ILE A 160 9.73 3.61 15.76
N GLU A 161 9.42 4.12 16.97
CA GLU A 161 10.33 4.09 18.12
C GLU A 161 10.70 2.65 18.52
N ALA A 162 9.74 1.72 18.40
CA ALA A 162 9.94 0.30 18.69
C ALA A 162 10.64 -0.48 17.57
N ARG A 163 10.90 0.14 16.40
CA ARG A 163 11.40 -0.54 15.18
C ARG A 163 10.49 -1.70 14.77
N SER A 164 9.18 -1.51 14.89
CA SER A 164 8.19 -2.54 14.56
C SER A 164 8.07 -2.80 13.06
N VAL A 165 8.43 -1.84 12.21
CA VAL A 165 8.32 -1.93 10.75
C VAL A 165 9.56 -1.35 10.09
N ASP A 166 9.88 -1.85 8.90
CA ASP A 166 10.88 -1.28 7.98
C ASP A 166 10.24 -0.31 6.99
N ILE A 167 8.93 -0.44 6.75
CA ILE A 167 8.17 0.38 5.81
C ILE A 167 6.88 0.83 6.51
N VAL A 168 6.68 2.16 6.60
CA VAL A 168 5.51 2.72 7.27
C VAL A 168 4.36 2.82 6.26
N MET A 169 3.30 2.04 6.48
CA MET A 169 2.11 2.03 5.63
C MET A 169 1.02 2.88 6.27
N VAL A 170 0.54 3.89 5.55
CA VAL A 170 -0.41 4.85 6.10
C VAL A 170 -1.70 4.85 5.30
N ASP A 171 -2.80 4.54 5.98
CA ASP A 171 -4.16 4.72 5.49
C ASP A 171 -4.64 6.15 5.78
N ILE A 172 -5.05 6.87 4.73
CA ILE A 172 -5.44 8.28 4.86
C ILE A 172 -6.73 8.50 5.64
N VAL A 173 -7.67 7.55 5.60
CA VAL A 173 -8.96 7.68 6.29
C VAL A 173 -8.83 7.35 7.77
N ARG A 174 -7.85 6.52 8.16
CA ARG A 174 -7.57 6.16 9.56
C ARG A 174 -6.61 7.12 10.27
N VAL A 175 -5.60 7.63 9.55
CA VAL A 175 -4.62 8.57 10.14
C VAL A 175 -5.23 9.94 10.43
N GLY A 176 -6.30 10.32 9.72
CA GLY A 176 -7.00 11.60 9.90
C GLY A 176 -6.82 12.59 8.76
N GLY A 177 -6.62 12.12 7.53
CA GLY A 177 -6.50 12.94 6.32
C GLY A 177 -5.07 13.31 5.95
N VAL A 178 -4.95 14.16 4.93
CA VAL A 178 -3.68 14.66 4.38
C VAL A 178 -2.81 15.29 5.47
N SER A 179 -3.41 16.10 6.36
CA SER A 179 -2.66 16.81 7.40
C SER A 179 -1.90 15.85 8.34
N GLN A 180 -2.53 14.72 8.71
CA GLN A 180 -1.91 13.75 9.61
C GLN A 180 -1.02 12.77 8.85
N TRP A 181 -1.38 12.42 7.61
CA TRP A 181 -0.54 11.61 6.74
C TRP A 181 0.84 12.25 6.55
N MET A 182 0.89 13.55 6.24
CA MET A 182 2.16 14.29 6.08
C MET A 182 2.99 14.34 7.38
N LYS A 183 2.35 14.38 8.55
CA LYS A 183 3.06 14.32 9.84
C LYS A 183 3.70 12.95 10.09
N VAL A 184 3.02 11.87 9.73
CA VAL A 184 3.57 10.52 9.82
C VAL A 184 4.72 10.36 8.83
N ALA A 185 4.57 10.84 7.60
CA ALA A 185 5.63 10.81 6.60
C ALA A 185 6.91 11.53 7.07
N GLY A 186 6.79 12.75 7.60
CA GLY A 186 7.93 13.48 8.16
C GLY A 186 8.52 12.82 9.41
N MET A 187 7.71 12.15 10.24
CA MET A 187 8.21 11.36 11.37
C MET A 187 9.03 10.15 10.90
N ALA A 188 8.53 9.42 9.91
CA ALA A 188 9.24 8.29 9.31
C ALA A 188 10.53 8.74 8.60
N GLU A 189 10.52 9.89 7.95
CA GLU A 189 11.67 10.48 7.27
C GLU A 189 12.84 10.69 8.24
N ALA A 190 12.58 11.20 9.45
CA ALA A 190 13.61 11.39 10.47
C ALA A 190 14.29 10.08 10.94
N PHE A 191 13.65 8.93 10.71
CA PHE A 191 14.19 7.60 11.00
C PHE A 191 14.75 6.91 9.74
N ASN A 192 14.80 7.59 8.60
CA ASN A 192 15.17 7.05 7.28
C ASN A 192 14.25 5.91 6.82
N LEU A 193 12.99 5.93 7.24
CA LEU A 193 12.01 4.93 6.84
C LEU A 193 11.19 5.41 5.64
N PRO A 194 11.00 4.57 4.62
CA PRO A 194 10.08 4.85 3.52
C PRO A 194 8.62 4.83 4.01
N VAL A 195 7.77 5.59 3.32
CA VAL A 195 6.31 5.55 3.49
C VAL A 195 5.61 5.08 2.24
N VAL A 196 4.58 4.27 2.42
CA VAL A 196 3.69 3.75 1.36
C VAL A 196 2.24 4.04 1.70
N SER A 197 1.40 4.06 0.67
CA SER A 197 -0.04 4.24 0.84
C SER A 197 -0.77 2.91 1.07
N HIS A 198 -1.84 2.95 1.86
CA HIS A 198 -2.88 1.93 1.84
C HIS A 198 -4.09 2.48 1.08
N VAL A 199 -4.48 1.83 -0.01
CA VAL A 199 -5.65 2.08 -0.88
C VAL A 199 -5.72 3.49 -1.51
N MET A 200 -6.92 3.87 -1.99
CA MET A 200 -7.29 5.20 -2.52
C MET A 200 -6.21 5.87 -3.40
N PRO A 201 -5.74 5.19 -4.47
CA PRO A 201 -4.63 5.66 -5.30
C PRO A 201 -4.88 7.06 -5.88
N GLU A 202 -6.13 7.40 -6.18
CA GLU A 202 -6.55 8.69 -6.74
C GLU A 202 -6.26 9.88 -5.82
N ILE A 203 -6.14 9.66 -4.52
CA ILE A 203 -5.79 10.70 -3.53
C ILE A 203 -4.36 10.49 -3.05
N LEU A 204 -3.99 9.26 -2.72
CA LEU A 204 -2.72 8.98 -2.06
C LEU A 204 -1.49 9.16 -2.97
N VAL A 205 -1.68 9.16 -4.29
CA VAL A 205 -0.62 9.57 -5.22
C VAL A 205 -0.05 10.96 -4.88
N HIS A 206 -0.89 11.90 -4.44
CA HIS A 206 -0.45 13.27 -4.16
C HIS A 206 0.51 13.36 -2.98
N VAL A 207 0.19 12.68 -1.88
CA VAL A 207 0.98 12.75 -0.65
C VAL A 207 2.26 11.92 -0.76
N VAL A 208 2.21 10.77 -1.44
CA VAL A 208 3.41 9.96 -1.70
C VAL A 208 4.36 10.71 -2.66
N ALA A 209 3.85 11.37 -3.70
CA ALA A 209 4.66 12.16 -4.63
C ALA A 209 5.25 13.44 -4.02
N ALA A 210 4.63 13.96 -2.96
CA ALA A 210 5.11 15.15 -2.27
C ALA A 210 6.29 14.86 -1.33
N CYS A 211 6.43 13.62 -0.84
CA CYS A 211 7.42 13.24 0.16
C CYS A 211 8.68 12.63 -0.46
N PRO A 212 9.89 13.03 -0.02
CA PRO A 212 11.14 12.43 -0.48
C PRO A 212 11.29 10.96 -0.07
N ASN A 213 10.70 10.57 1.07
CA ASN A 213 10.64 9.18 1.52
C ASN A 213 9.37 8.43 1.06
N GLY A 214 8.55 9.02 0.18
CA GLY A 214 7.44 8.30 -0.44
C GLY A 214 7.94 7.22 -1.40
N LEU A 215 7.50 5.98 -1.26
CA LEU A 215 8.04 4.85 -2.01
C LEU A 215 7.18 4.45 -3.21
N THR A 216 5.97 3.95 -2.96
CA THR A 216 5.04 3.44 -3.99
C THR A 216 3.59 3.61 -3.53
N VAL A 217 2.65 3.63 -4.47
CA VAL A 217 1.21 3.77 -4.20
C VAL A 217 0.50 2.44 -4.44
N GLU A 218 -0.34 2.02 -3.50
CA GLU A 218 -1.24 0.90 -3.69
C GLU A 218 -2.32 1.20 -4.74
N TYR A 219 -2.33 0.44 -5.83
CA TYR A 219 -3.39 0.52 -6.81
C TYR A 219 -4.53 -0.46 -6.47
N MET A 220 -5.55 0.06 -5.79
CA MET A 220 -6.82 -0.63 -5.59
C MET A 220 -7.97 0.24 -6.09
N PRO A 221 -8.45 0.01 -7.33
CA PRO A 221 -9.29 0.97 -8.05
C PRO A 221 -10.79 0.89 -7.70
N TRP A 222 -11.13 0.66 -6.44
CA TRP A 222 -12.53 0.47 -6.01
C TRP A 222 -13.39 1.71 -6.22
N MET A 223 -12.83 2.89 -6.00
CA MET A 223 -13.55 4.16 -6.02
C MET A 223 -13.37 4.93 -7.34
N LEU A 224 -12.53 4.46 -8.26
CA LEU A 224 -12.20 5.22 -9.48
C LEU A 224 -13.43 5.46 -10.37
N CYS A 225 -14.41 4.55 -10.36
CA CYS A 225 -15.65 4.68 -11.13
C CYS A 225 -16.55 5.84 -10.68
N LEU A 226 -16.26 6.45 -9.52
CA LEU A 226 -17.01 7.60 -9.02
C LEU A 226 -16.52 8.92 -9.61
N TYR A 227 -15.39 8.94 -10.31
CA TYR A 227 -14.78 10.15 -10.84
C TYR A 227 -14.82 10.15 -12.37
N GLN A 228 -14.88 11.35 -12.95
CA GLN A 228 -14.86 11.53 -14.40
C GLN A 228 -13.49 11.14 -14.98
N GLU A 229 -12.43 11.53 -14.29
CA GLU A 229 -11.04 11.23 -14.64
C GLU A 229 -10.26 10.89 -13.36
N THR A 230 -9.25 10.03 -13.50
CA THR A 230 -8.37 9.62 -12.40
C THR A 230 -6.92 9.58 -12.91
N PRO A 231 -5.92 9.64 -12.02
CA PRO A 231 -4.51 9.58 -12.40
C PRO A 231 -4.22 8.37 -13.31
N ALA A 232 -3.60 8.63 -14.47
CA ALA A 232 -3.26 7.60 -15.45
C ALA A 232 -2.12 6.71 -14.92
N ILE A 233 -2.12 5.45 -15.34
CA ILE A 233 -0.97 4.55 -15.17
C ILE A 233 -0.20 4.48 -16.48
N GLU A 234 1.08 4.85 -16.44
CA GLU A 234 2.01 4.74 -17.55
C GLU A 234 3.24 3.95 -17.11
N ASN A 235 3.56 2.84 -17.79
CA ASN A 235 4.74 2.02 -17.51
C ASN A 235 4.88 1.54 -16.04
N GLY A 236 3.75 1.35 -15.34
CA GLY A 236 3.74 0.92 -13.94
C GLY A 236 3.87 2.06 -12.91
N GLU A 237 3.75 3.30 -13.35
CA GLU A 237 3.75 4.49 -12.50
C GLU A 237 2.42 5.25 -12.63
N LEU A 238 1.95 5.84 -11.53
CA LEU A 238 0.88 6.84 -11.55
C LEU A 238 1.45 8.20 -11.94
N VAL A 239 0.83 8.83 -12.93
CA VAL A 239 1.16 10.19 -13.38
C VAL A 239 0.35 11.20 -12.58
N LEU A 240 1.04 12.19 -11.99
CA LEU A 240 0.38 13.18 -11.14
C LEU A 240 -0.44 14.15 -11.99
N PRO A 241 -1.66 14.53 -11.55
CA PRO A 241 -2.45 15.52 -12.26
C PRO A 241 -1.85 16.91 -12.08
N ASP A 242 -1.96 17.74 -13.12
CA ASP A 242 -1.62 19.17 -13.08
C ASP A 242 -2.82 20.06 -12.68
N ALA A 243 -4.03 19.50 -12.66
CA ALA A 243 -5.24 20.23 -12.28
C ALA A 243 -5.23 20.65 -10.79
N PRO A 244 -5.82 21.80 -10.43
CA PRO A 244 -5.82 22.29 -9.05
C PRO A 244 -6.48 21.34 -8.04
N GLY A 245 -5.97 21.33 -6.81
CA GLY A 245 -6.44 20.42 -5.75
C GLY A 245 -6.06 18.97 -6.03
N LEU A 246 -6.99 18.05 -5.83
CA LEU A 246 -6.83 16.64 -6.18
C LEU A 246 -6.93 16.39 -7.69
N GLY A 247 -7.37 17.37 -8.47
CA GLY A 247 -7.65 17.17 -9.89
C GLY A 247 -8.78 16.16 -10.17
N LEU A 248 -9.63 15.89 -9.16
CA LEU A 248 -10.76 14.97 -9.27
C LEU A 248 -12.08 15.73 -9.35
N ALA A 249 -13.00 15.21 -10.17
CA ALA A 249 -14.39 15.62 -10.25
C ALA A 249 -15.27 14.37 -10.22
N PHE A 250 -16.35 14.40 -9.44
CA PHE A 250 -17.29 13.28 -9.38
C PHE A 250 -18.07 13.13 -10.69
N ASP A 251 -18.37 11.89 -11.05
CA ASP A 251 -19.38 11.57 -12.05
C ASP A 251 -20.75 11.53 -11.36
N GLU A 252 -21.57 12.56 -11.59
CA GLU A 252 -22.91 12.70 -11.02
C GLU A 252 -23.84 11.51 -11.36
N LYS A 253 -23.64 10.86 -12.51
CA LYS A 253 -24.41 9.67 -12.88
C LYS A 253 -23.99 8.46 -12.05
N ALA A 254 -22.68 8.29 -11.84
CA ALA A 254 -22.15 7.26 -10.96
C ALA A 254 -22.67 7.46 -9.52
N LEU A 255 -22.62 8.69 -9.00
CA LEU A 255 -23.15 9.02 -7.68
C LEU A 255 -24.63 8.66 -7.54
N THR A 256 -25.45 8.99 -8.56
CA THR A 256 -26.88 8.64 -8.55
C THR A 256 -27.10 7.11 -8.49
N THR A 257 -26.24 6.33 -9.15
CA THR A 257 -26.34 4.87 -9.18
C THR A 257 -26.03 4.23 -7.82
N PHE A 258 -25.14 4.83 -7.04
CA PHE A 258 -24.69 4.32 -5.75
C PHE A 258 -25.28 5.05 -4.53
N ALA A 259 -26.16 6.03 -4.76
CA ALA A 259 -26.83 6.76 -3.70
C ALA A 259 -27.67 5.81 -2.84
N VAL A 260 -27.60 5.99 -1.52
CA VAL A 260 -28.40 5.27 -0.51
C VAL A 260 -29.43 6.22 0.06
#